data_AF-A0A8T4CIR0-F1
#
_entry.id   AF-A0A8T4CIR0-F1
#
_cell.length_a   1.000
_cell.length_b   1.000
_cell.length_c   1.000
_cell.angle_alpha   90.00
_cell.angle_beta   90.00
_cell.angle_gamma   90.00
#
_symmetry.space_group_name_H-M   'P 1'
#
loop_
_entity.id
_entity.type
_entity.pdbx_description
1 polymer ?
#
loop_
_entity_poly.entity_id
_entity_poly.type
_entity_poly.pdbx_seq_one_letter_code
_entity_poly.pdbx_strand_id
1 'polypeptide(L)'
;MNHYDKEALEKFRLSGKILRETREEMRNFVRENMPIIQVCEKAEALIREKGGKPAFPCNVSINEVAAHYTSPPNDVRRIPEKALVKVDIGVHVDGYVT
;
A
#
# COMPACT_ATOMS: atom_id res chain seq x y z
N MET A 1 1.02 -18.29 25.56
CA MET A 1 -0.40 -17.87 25.47
C MET A 1 -0.57 -17.11 24.17
N ASN A 2 -1.48 -17.55 23.29
CA ASN A 2 -1.83 -16.73 22.12
C ASN A 2 -2.65 -15.54 22.64
N HIS A 3 -2.15 -14.31 22.49
CA HIS A 3 -2.75 -13.10 23.08
C HIS A 3 -4.03 -12.65 22.35
N TYR A 4 -4.36 -13.31 21.24
CA TYR A 4 -5.48 -12.95 20.38
C TYR A 4 -6.54 -14.04 20.37
N ASP A 5 -7.80 -13.62 20.48
CA ASP A 5 -8.94 -14.50 20.25
C ASP A 5 -9.08 -14.85 18.75
N LYS A 6 -10.03 -15.74 18.45
CA LYS A 6 -10.26 -16.20 17.08
C LYS A 6 -10.66 -15.05 16.14
N GLU A 7 -11.45 -14.09 16.61
CA GLU A 7 -11.94 -12.98 15.79
C GLU A 7 -10.79 -12.05 15.40
N ALA A 8 -9.92 -11.71 16.34
CA ALA A 8 -8.70 -10.95 16.09
C ALA A 8 -7.79 -11.64 15.05
N LEU A 9 -7.61 -12.95 15.18
CA LEU A 9 -6.80 -13.72 14.21
C LEU A 9 -7.44 -13.74 12.82
N GLU A 10 -8.76 -13.83 12.70
CA GLU A 10 -9.45 -13.73 11.40
C GLU A 10 -9.29 -12.33 10.78
N LYS A 11 -9.32 -11.27 11.60
CA LYS A 11 -9.09 -9.89 11.12
C LYS A 11 -7.67 -9.71 10.58
N PHE A 12 -6.64 -10.21 11.26
CA PHE A 12 -5.26 -10.22 10.74
C PHE A 12 -5.12 -11.04 9.44
N ARG A 13 -5.80 -12.20 9.35
CA ARG A 13 -5.79 -13.02 8.13
C ARG A 13 -6.45 -12.29 6.96
N LEU A 14 -7.57 -11.62 7.22
CA LEU A 14 -8.28 -10.85 6.21
C LEU A 14 -7.46 -9.65 5.75
N SER A 15 -6.89 -8.86 6.67
CA SER A 15 -6.04 -7.72 6.31
C SER A 15 -4.82 -8.19 5.50
N GLY A 16 -4.17 -9.29 5.91
CA GLY A 16 -3.03 -9.86 5.19
C GLY A 16 -3.39 -10.40 3.80
N LYS A 17 -4.59 -10.97 3.63
CA LYS A 17 -5.10 -11.38 2.32
C LYS A 17 -5.27 -10.18 1.39
N ILE A 18 -5.91 -9.12 1.87
CA ILE A 18 -6.12 -7.88 1.10
C ILE A 18 -4.78 -7.25 0.74
N LEU A 19 -3.86 -7.15 1.71
CA LEU A 19 -2.50 -6.64 1.49
C LEU A 19 -1.79 -7.40 0.37
N ARG A 20 -1.81 -8.73 0.43
CA ARG A 20 -1.18 -9.59 -0.59
C ARG A 20 -1.77 -9.32 -1.96
N GLU A 21 -3.08 -9.35 -2.10
CA GLU A 21 -3.75 -9.14 -3.39
C GLU A 21 -3.44 -7.75 -3.96
N THR A 22 -3.57 -6.69 -3.14
CA THR A 22 -3.22 -5.32 -3.56
C THR A 22 -1.76 -5.23 -3.98
N ARG A 23 -0.81 -5.82 -3.24
CA ARG A 23 0.61 -5.79 -3.59
C ARG A 23 0.89 -6.44 -4.94
N GLU A 24 0.27 -7.58 -5.23
CA GLU A 24 0.45 -8.27 -6.51
C GLU A 24 -0.14 -7.46 -7.69
N GLU A 25 -1.28 -6.80 -7.49
CA GLU A 25 -1.86 -5.88 -8.48
C GLU A 25 -0.98 -4.65 -8.70
N MET A 26 -0.49 -4.04 -7.62
CA MET A 26 0.38 -2.87 -7.69
C MET A 26 1.71 -3.17 -8.38
N ARG A 27 2.28 -4.36 -8.20
CA ARG A 27 3.49 -4.80 -8.93
C ARG A 27 3.30 -4.71 -10.44
N ASN A 28 2.13 -5.09 -10.96
CA ASN A 28 1.83 -5.03 -12.39
C ASN A 28 1.38 -3.64 -12.84
N PHE A 29 0.86 -2.83 -11.91
CA PHE A 29 0.43 -1.48 -12.21
C PHE A 29 1.59 -0.52 -12.31
N VAL A 30 2.62 -0.57 -11.45
CA VAL A 30 3.69 0.45 -11.43
C VAL A 30 4.54 0.42 -12.72
N ARG A 31 4.76 1.59 -13.33
CA ARG A 31 5.53 1.76 -14.58
C ARG A 31 6.27 3.10 -14.60
N GLU A 32 7.25 3.21 -15.48
CA GLU A 32 8.00 4.44 -15.72
C GLU A 32 7.06 5.58 -16.18
N ASN A 33 7.49 6.82 -15.92
CA ASN A 33 6.83 8.06 -16.31
C ASN A 33 5.42 8.29 -15.74
N MET A 34 4.89 7.40 -14.90
CA MET A 34 3.60 7.60 -14.25
C MET A 34 3.71 8.60 -13.08
N PRO A 35 2.67 9.41 -12.83
CA PRO A 35 2.60 10.25 -11.63
C PRO A 35 2.64 9.40 -10.36
N ILE A 36 3.42 9.81 -9.36
CA ILE A 36 3.52 9.06 -8.10
C ILE A 36 2.15 9.04 -7.38
N ILE A 37 1.40 10.14 -7.45
CA ILE A 37 0.07 10.25 -6.84
C ILE A 37 -0.89 9.15 -7.32
N GLN A 38 -0.81 8.75 -8.59
CA GLN A 38 -1.65 7.68 -9.14
C GLN A 38 -1.31 6.31 -8.55
N VAL A 39 -0.07 6.07 -8.13
CA VAL A 39 0.32 4.85 -7.42
C VAL A 39 -0.33 4.83 -6.04
N CYS A 40 -0.19 5.93 -5.29
CA CYS A 40 -0.77 6.07 -3.95
C CYS A 40 -2.30 5.89 -3.99
N GLU A 41 -2.98 6.64 -4.85
CA GLU A 41 -4.45 6.59 -4.96
C GLU A 41 -4.95 5.22 -5.38
N LYS A 42 -4.30 4.57 -6.37
CA LYS A 42 -4.71 3.24 -6.82
C LYS A 42 -4.54 2.19 -5.74
N ALA A 43 -3.41 2.18 -5.04
CA ALA A 43 -3.15 1.22 -3.96
C ALA A 43 -4.20 1.34 -2.86
N GLU A 44 -4.45 2.57 -2.39
CA GLU A 44 -5.41 2.79 -1.32
C GLU A 44 -6.86 2.54 -1.78
N ALA A 45 -7.21 2.83 -3.03
CA ALA A 45 -8.51 2.50 -3.60
C ALA A 45 -8.74 0.98 -3.61
N LEU A 46 -7.77 0.20 -4.10
CA LEU A 46 -7.84 -1.27 -4.10
C LEU A 46 -8.03 -1.84 -2.69
N ILE A 47 -7.33 -1.29 -1.68
CA ILE A 47 -7.50 -1.70 -0.28
C ILE A 47 -8.95 -1.49 0.17
N ARG A 48 -9.53 -0.32 -0.13
CA ARG A 48 -10.92 0.01 0.22
C ARG A 48 -11.93 -0.86 -0.53
N GLU A 49 -11.72 -1.08 -1.82
CA GLU A 49 -12.57 -1.93 -2.68
C GLU A 49 -12.62 -3.39 -2.18
N LYS A 50 -11.50 -3.89 -1.64
CA LYS A 50 -11.39 -5.25 -1.09
C LYS A 50 -11.90 -5.37 0.36
N GLY A 51 -12.48 -4.31 0.92
CA GLY A 51 -13.10 -4.31 2.25
C GLY A 51 -12.14 -4.02 3.41
N GLY A 52 -10.91 -3.59 3.13
CA GLY A 52 -9.96 -3.12 4.13
C GLY A 52 -9.93 -1.59 4.21
N LYS A 53 -9.03 -1.07 5.05
CA LYS A 53 -8.67 0.36 5.05
C LYS A 53 -7.15 0.48 5.10
N PRO A 54 -6.55 1.52 4.47
CA PRO A 54 -5.12 1.76 4.60
C PRO A 54 -4.75 1.95 6.09
N ALA A 55 -3.78 1.19 6.57
CA ALA A 55 -3.26 1.33 7.94
C ALA A 55 -2.41 2.59 8.12
N PHE A 56 -1.78 3.00 7.02
CA PHE A 56 -1.03 4.25 6.88
C PHE A 56 -1.10 4.70 5.40
N PRO A 57 -0.77 5.96 5.07
CA PRO A 57 -0.77 6.43 3.68
C PRO A 57 0.16 5.59 2.81
N CYS A 58 -0.25 5.25 1.59
CA CYS A 58 0.64 4.50 0.69
C CYS A 58 1.94 5.28 0.45
N ASN A 59 3.10 4.64 0.63
CA ASN A 59 4.39 5.26 0.35
C ASN A 59 4.96 4.75 -0.98
N VAL A 60 5.63 5.64 -1.71
CA VAL A 60 6.28 5.33 -2.98
C VAL A 60 7.66 5.98 -3.00
N SER A 61 8.63 5.30 -2.42
CA SER A 61 9.98 5.84 -2.25
C SER A 61 10.87 5.42 -3.41
N ILE A 62 11.55 6.38 -4.04
CA ILE A 62 12.29 6.19 -5.29
C ILE A 62 13.79 6.32 -5.01
N ASN A 63 14.58 5.39 -5.56
CA ASN A 63 16.05 5.38 -5.49
C ASN A 63 16.57 5.52 -4.05
N GLU A 64 17.31 6.58 -3.74
CA GLU A 64 17.93 6.87 -2.44
C GLU A 64 16.94 7.17 -1.33
N VAL A 65 15.68 7.51 -1.65
CA VAL A 65 14.64 7.71 -0.64
C VAL A 65 14.32 6.37 -0.01
N ALA A 66 14.62 6.21 1.28
CA ALA A 66 14.50 4.94 1.98
C ALA A 66 13.03 4.51 2.17
N ALA A 67 12.21 5.38 2.77
CA ALA A 67 10.82 5.11 3.12
C ALA A 67 10.02 6.41 3.29
N HIS A 68 8.72 6.28 3.59
CA HIS A 68 7.83 7.34 4.08
C HIS A 68 7.53 8.49 3.12
N TYR A 69 7.94 8.41 1.85
CA TYR A 69 7.45 9.35 0.86
C TYR A 69 6.02 8.98 0.44
N THR A 70 5.04 9.80 0.79
CA THR A 70 3.68 9.74 0.23
C THR A 70 3.41 11.00 -0.59
N SER A 71 2.75 10.85 -1.73
CA SER A 71 2.53 11.93 -2.69
C SER A 71 1.44 12.88 -2.17
N PRO A 72 1.74 14.17 -1.91
CA PRO A 72 0.74 15.13 -1.49
C PRO A 72 -0.18 15.51 -2.66
N PRO A 73 -1.35 16.13 -2.40
CA PRO A 73 -2.17 16.72 -3.46
C PRO A 73 -1.36 17.65 -4.36
N ASN A 74 -1.64 17.61 -5.67
CA ASN A 74 -0.96 18.39 -6.72
C ASN A 74 0.54 18.07 -6.91
N ASP A 75 1.05 16.95 -6.38
CA ASP A 75 2.40 16.51 -6.65
C ASP A 75 2.59 16.17 -8.13
N VAL A 76 3.54 16.85 -8.76
CA VAL A 76 3.86 16.69 -10.19
C VAL A 76 4.96 15.66 -10.43
N ARG A 77 5.52 15.06 -9.37
CA ARG A 77 6.59 14.06 -9.49
C ARG A 77 6.10 12.80 -10.20
N ARG A 78 7.01 12.24 -10.99
CA ARG A 78 6.80 11.03 -11.78
C ARG A 78 7.88 10.01 -11.48
N ILE A 79 7.58 8.74 -11.71
CA ILE A 79 8.56 7.65 -11.62
C ILE A 79 9.57 7.80 -12.76
N PRO A 80 10.87 8.01 -12.49
CA PRO A 80 11.88 8.08 -13.53
C PRO A 80 12.07 6.73 -14.23
N GLU A 81 12.63 6.76 -15.44
CA GLU A 81 13.07 5.54 -16.13
C GLU A 81 14.17 4.83 -15.34
N LYS A 82 14.17 3.49 -15.37
CA LYS A 82 15.13 2.60 -14.69
C LYS A 82 15.25 2.84 -13.17
N ALA A 83 14.22 3.41 -12.55
CA ALA A 83 14.21 3.71 -11.12
C ALA A 83 13.95 2.47 -10.25
N LEU A 84 14.55 2.45 -9.06
CA LEU A 84 14.20 1.50 -8.00
C LEU A 84 13.04 2.06 -7.17
N VAL A 85 11.85 1.52 -7.40
CA VAL A 85 10.61 1.97 -6.72
C VAL A 85 10.27 1.02 -5.56
N LYS A 86 10.04 1.61 -4.38
CA LYS A 86 9.60 0.89 -3.19
C LYS A 86 8.18 1.34 -2.86
N VAL A 87 7.22 0.44 -3.09
CA VAL A 87 5.81 0.67 -2.74
C VAL A 87 5.56 0.02 -1.39
N ASP A 88 5.23 0.84 -0.39
CA ASP A 88 4.92 0.39 0.96
C ASP A 88 3.45 0.68 1.26
N ILE A 89 2.74 -0.37 1.65
CA ILE A 89 1.31 -0.37 1.90
C ILE A 89 1.03 -1.18 3.16
N GLY A 90 0.11 -0.69 3.98
CA GLY A 90 -0.42 -1.41 5.12
C GLY A 90 -1.94 -1.46 5.04
N VAL A 91 -2.51 -2.55 5.52
CA VAL A 91 -3.97 -2.75 5.55
C VAL A 91 -4.39 -3.02 6.97
N HIS A 92 -5.51 -2.43 7.36
CA HIS A 92 -6.19 -2.82 8.58
C HIS A 92 -7.64 -3.22 8.34
N VAL A 93 -8.11 -4.16 9.17
CA VAL A 93 -9.53 -4.48 9.35
C VAL A 93 -9.84 -4.30 10.82
N ASP A 94 -10.75 -3.39 11.16
CA ASP A 94 -11.10 -3.04 12.56
C ASP A 94 -9.90 -2.75 13.49
N GLY A 95 -8.88 -2.09 12.98
CA GLY A 95 -7.66 -1.75 13.73
C GLY A 95 -6.59 -2.86 13.78
N TYR A 96 -6.86 -4.05 13.25
CA TYR A 96 -5.87 -5.12 13.14
C TYR A 96 -5.06 -4.95 11.86
N VAL A 97 -3.77 -4.62 12.02
CA VAL A 97 -2.88 -4.16 10.96
C VAL A 97 -1.99 -5.29 10.44
N THR A 98 -1.80 -5.32 9.12
CA THR A 98 -0.76 -6.10 8.42
C THR A 98 -0.06 -5.24 7.39
#